data_AF-A0A951EM11-F1
#
_entry.id   AF-A0A951EM11-F1
#
_cell.length_a   1.000
_cell.length_b   1.000
_cell.length_c   1.000
_cell.angle_alpha   90.00
_cell.angle_beta   90.00
_cell.angle_gamma   90.00
#
_symmetry.space_group_name_H-M   'P 1'
#
loop_
_entity.id
_entity.type
_entity.pdbx_description
1 polymer ?
#
loop_
_entity_poly.entity_id
_entity_poly.type
_entity_poly.pdbx_seq_one_letter_code
_entity_poly.pdbx_strand_id
1 'polypeptide(L)' 'MASPLAGRPYDLRHAAVSLWLNRGVPAPEIAQRAGHSVDVLLKVYAKCIEGDRVKIDNVVEDAFAE' A
#
# COMPACT_ATOMS: atom_id res chain seq x y z
N MET A 1 4.40 -27.63 7.03
CA MET A 1 5.31 -26.73 7.78
C MET A 1 4.69 -25.35 7.77
N ALA A 2 4.49 -24.72 8.93
CA ALA A 2 4.02 -23.34 9.00
C ALA A 2 5.21 -22.41 8.76
N SER A 3 5.03 -21.38 7.92
CA SER A 3 6.05 -20.33 7.73
C SER A 3 6.30 -19.62 9.07
N PRO A 4 7.55 -19.31 9.45
CA PRO A 4 7.86 -18.53 10.65
C PRO A 4 7.15 -17.17 10.68
N LEU A 5 6.74 -16.65 9.52
CA LEU A 5 6.04 -15.37 9.35
C LEU A 5 4.55 -15.40 9.69
N ALA A 6 3.97 -16.59 9.95
CA ALA A 6 2.54 -16.78 10.21
C ALA A 6 2.28 -17.33 11.63
N GLY A 7 3.12 -16.95 12.60
CA GLY A 7 3.03 -17.42 13.98
C GLY A 7 1.76 -16.96 14.71
N ARG A 8 1.18 -15.83 14.30
CA ARG A 8 -0.11 -15.32 14.79
C ARG A 8 -1.03 -14.97 13.62
N PRO A 9 -2.36 -15.08 13.79
CA PRO A 9 -3.36 -14.78 12.76
C PRO A 9 -3.28 -13.39 12.10
N TYR A 10 -2.52 -12.44 12.64
CA TYR A 10 -2.42 -11.06 12.15
C TYR A 10 -1.04 -10.66 11.65
N ASP A 11 -0.03 -11.53 11.74
CA ASP A 11 1.35 -11.19 11.39
C ASP A 11 1.48 -10.82 9.90
N LEU A 12 0.67 -11.44 9.05
CA LEU A 12 0.65 -11.17 7.61
C LEU A 12 -0.16 -9.92 7.23
N ARG A 13 -0.93 -9.33 8.14
CA ARG A 13 -1.77 -8.15 7.81
C ARG A 13 -0.91 -6.96 7.39
N HIS A 14 0.19 -6.72 8.10
CA HIS A 14 1.12 -5.66 7.75
C HIS A 14 1.78 -5.90 6.39
N ALA A 15 2.16 -7.14 6.09
CA ALA A 15 2.75 -7.53 4.82
C ALA A 15 1.75 -7.41 3.65
N ALA A 16 0.49 -7.78 3.86
CA ALA A 16 -0.56 -7.65 2.85
C ALA A 16 -0.83 -6.18 2.51
N VAL A 17 -0.95 -5.32 3.52
CA VAL A 17 -1.22 -3.89 3.32
C VAL A 17 -0.05 -3.19 2.61
N SER A 18 1.19 -3.45 3.03
CA SER A 18 2.36 -2.87 2.35
C SER A 18 2.50 -3.37 0.91
N LEU A 19 2.23 -4.66 0.65
CA LEU A 19 2.25 -5.22 -0.70
C LEU A 19 1.21 -4.58 -1.61
N TRP A 20 -0.04 -4.43 -1.15
CA TRP A 20 -1.09 -3.83 -1.96
C TRP A 20 -0.79 -2.37 -2.29
N LEU A 21 -0.23 -1.60 -1.34
CA LEU A 21 0.23 -0.24 -1.61
C LEU A 21 1.34 -0.19 -2.66
N ASN A 22 2.34 -1.06 -2.55
CA ASN A 22 3.42 -1.13 -3.53
C ASN A 22 2.96 -1.60 -4.93
N ARG A 23 1.84 -2.32 -5.00
CA ARG A 23 1.21 -2.74 -6.25
C ARG A 23 0.28 -1.67 -6.84
N GLY A 24 0.15 -0.51 -6.20
CA GLY A 24 -0.68 0.60 -6.67
C GLY A 24 -2.18 0.39 -6.48
N VAL A 25 -2.60 -0.51 -5.57
CA VAL A 25 -4.01 -0.67 -5.25
C VAL A 25 -4.50 0.60 -4.54
N PRO A 26 -5.72 1.11 -4.86
CA PRO A 26 -6.23 2.33 -4.24
C PRO A 26 -6.28 2.24 -2.70
N ALA A 27 -5.72 3.25 -2.03
CA ALA A 27 -5.75 3.42 -0.58
C ALA A 27 -7.14 3.22 0.08
N PRO A 28 -8.28 3.71 -0.46
CA PRO A 28 -9.59 3.48 0.15
C PRO A 28 -10.01 2.00 0.17
N GLU A 29 -9.69 1.25 -0.88
CA GLU A 29 -10.01 -0.19 -0.95
C GLU A 29 -9.15 -0.98 0.05
N ILE A 30 -7.86 -0.66 0.13
CA ILE A 30 -6.95 -1.29 1.09
C ILE A 30 -7.41 -0.99 2.53
N ALA A 31 -7.77 0.25 2.84
CA ALA A 31 -8.23 0.64 4.16
C ALA A 31 -9.50 -0.12 4.57
N GLN A 32 -10.46 -0.28 3.65
CA GLN A 32 -11.67 -1.05 3.87
C GLN A 32 -11.35 -2.54 4.12
N ARG A 33 -10.51 -3.16 3.27
CA ARG A 33 -10.06 -4.56 3.44
C ARG A 33 -9.28 -4.76 4.74
N ALA A 34 -8.50 -3.77 5.12
CA ALA A 34 -7.73 -3.74 6.35
C ALA A 34 -8.54 -3.20 7.54
N GLY A 35 -9.86 -3.00 7.43
CA GLY A 35 -10.74 -2.64 8.55
C GLY A 35 -10.33 -1.39 9.34
N HIS A 36 -9.72 -0.40 8.69
CA HIS A 36 -9.37 0.89 9.30
C HIS A 36 -9.64 2.05 8.34
N SER A 37 -9.56 3.29 8.84
CA SER A 37 -9.73 4.48 8.00
C SER A 37 -8.53 4.69 7.06
N VAL A 38 -8.76 5.48 6.01
CA VAL A 38 -7.71 5.91 5.07
C VAL A 38 -6.68 6.79 5.78
N ASP A 39 -7.11 7.61 6.73
CA ASP A 39 -6.19 8.42 7.56
C ASP A 39 -5.19 7.53 8.31
N VAL A 40 -5.69 6.49 8.99
CA VAL A 40 -4.83 5.51 9.68
C VAL A 40 -3.93 4.78 8.69
N LEU A 41 -4.43 4.44 7.50
CA LEU A 41 -3.64 3.81 6.46
C LEU A 41 -2.45 4.69 6.07
N LEU A 42 -2.70 5.95 5.72
CA LEU A 42 -1.65 6.87 5.27
C LEU A 42 -0.68 7.19 6.40
N LYS A 43 -1.18 7.39 7.62
CA LYS A 43 -0.35 7.65 8.80
C LYS A 43 0.64 6.53 9.09
N VAL A 44 0.25 5.27 8.89
CA VAL A 44 1.07 4.09 9.23
C VAL A 44 1.90 3.61 8.04
N TYR A 45 1.35 3.66 6.83
CA TYR A 45 1.91 3.00 5.65
C TYR A 45 2.35 3.94 4.52
N ALA A 46 2.26 5.26 4.65
CA ALA A 46 2.77 6.17 3.61
C ALA A 46 4.25 5.91 3.27
N LYS A 47 5.06 5.50 4.26
CA LYS A 47 6.46 5.08 4.06
C LYS A 47 6.64 3.88 3.14
N CYS A 48 5.61 3.07 2.94
CA CYS A 48 5.65 1.91 2.05
C CYS A 48 5.36 2.31 0.59
N ILE A 49 4.98 3.56 0.33
CA ILE A 49 4.78 4.14 -1.00
C ILE A 49 6.12 4.75 -1.45
N GLU A 50 7.20 3.98 -1.33
CA GLU A 50 8.54 4.42 -1.72
C GLU A 50 8.84 3.92 -3.14
N GLY A 51 9.35 4.81 -4.01
CA GLY A 51 9.63 4.49 -5.42
C GLY A 51 8.52 4.86 -6.42
N ASP A 52 7.37 5.35 -5.95
CA ASP A 52 6.31 5.84 -6.85
C ASP A 52 6.58 7.24 -7.40
N ARG A 53 7.60 7.97 -6.92
CA ARG A 53 7.92 9.32 -7.42
C ARG A 53 8.14 9.33 -8.94
N VAL A 54 8.95 8.41 -9.47
CA VAL A 54 9.19 8.32 -10.92
C VAL A 54 7.92 7.94 -11.68
N LYS A 55 7.05 7.10 -11.10
CA LYS A 55 5.78 6.74 -11.74
C LYS A 55 4.80 7.91 -11.74
N ILE A 56 4.73 8.65 -10.63
CA ILE A 56 3.88 9.85 -10.49
C ILE A 56 4.37 10.91 -11.46
N ASP A 57 5.67 11.18 -11.50
CA ASP A 57 6.28 12.15 -12.41
C ASP A 57 5.93 11.79 -13.86
N ASN A 58 6.08 10.52 -14.28
CA ASN A 58 5.71 10.09 -15.64
C ASN A 58 4.22 10.26 -15.95
N VAL A 59 3.32 9.90 -15.02
CA VAL A 59 1.87 10.07 -15.21
C VAL A 59 1.50 11.55 -15.33
N VAL A 60 2.17 12.40 -14.56
CA VAL A 60 1.98 13.85 -14.59
C VAL A 60 2.47 14.42 -15.92
N GLU A 61 3.66 14.04 -16.38
CA GLU A 61 4.20 14.46 -17.68
C GLU A 61 3.31 14.00 -18.84
N ASP A 62 2.84 12.74 -18.84
CA ASP A 62 1.92 12.21 -19.86
C ASP A 62 0.59 13.00 -19.90
N ALA A 63 0.08 13.43 -18.74
CA ALA A 63 -1.15 14.23 -18.67
C ALA A 63 -0.98 15.68 -19.14
N PHE A 64 0.25 16.21 -19.16
CA PHE A 64 0.57 17.56 -19.64
C PHE A 64 1.12 17.58 -21.08
N ALA A 65 1.35 16.43 -21.69
CA ALA A 65 1.85 16.29 -23.05
C ALA A 65 0.75 16.34 -24.15
N GLU A 66 -0.52 16.52 -23.76
CA GLU A 66 -1.67 16.79 -24.65
C GLU A 66 -1.96 18.30 -24.75
#